data_AF-A0A401ULW7-F1
#
_entry.id   AF-A0A401ULW7-F1
#
_cell.length_a   1.000
_cell.length_b   1.000
_cell.length_c   1.000
_cell.angle_alpha   90.00
_cell.angle_beta   90.00
_cell.angle_gamma   90.00
#
_symmetry.space_group_name_H-M   'P 1'
#
loop_
_entity.id
_entity.type
_entity.pdbx_description
1 polymer ?
#
loop_
_entity_poly.entity_id
_entity_poly.type
_entity_poly.pdbx_seq_one_letter_code
_entity_poly.pdbx_strand_id
1 'polypeptide(L)'
;MFLQNPNLQFLLDIAHIDSYEHLKSMITIKMPKILHIADRDLEVIHEHLPIGQGNIDFKYIFTNILKAFHGKVILEIVQSSSDMISSKARIEEYCGIR
;
A
#
# COMPACT_ATOMS: atom_id res chain seq x y z
N MET A 1 6.62 -22.17 3.95
CA MET A 1 6.12 -21.37 5.07
C MET A 1 4.60 -21.17 5.03
N PHE A 2 4.02 -20.42 4.09
CA PHE A 2 2.56 -20.20 4.05
C PHE A 2 1.72 -21.47 3.77
N LEU A 3 2.27 -22.43 3.01
CA LEU A 3 1.61 -23.73 2.79
C LEU A 3 1.61 -24.62 4.04
N GLN A 4 2.58 -24.43 4.94
CA GLN A 4 2.72 -25.22 6.17
C GLN A 4 1.88 -24.62 7.31
N ASN A 5 1.54 -23.33 7.24
CA ASN A 5 0.67 -22.67 8.19
C ASN A 5 -0.37 -21.82 7.45
N PRO A 6 -1.52 -22.43 7.04
CA PRO A 6 -2.50 -21.76 6.19
C PRO A 6 -3.16 -20.54 6.84
N ASN A 7 -3.14 -20.48 8.18
CA ASN A 7 -3.67 -19.36 8.95
C ASN A 7 -2.75 -18.13 8.93
N LEU A 8 -1.46 -18.30 8.64
CA LEU A 8 -0.51 -17.20 8.55
C LEU A 8 -0.85 -16.29 7.36
N GLN A 9 -1.08 -15.01 7.64
CA GLN A 9 -1.36 -13.98 6.63
C GLN A 9 -0.12 -13.11 6.38
N PHE A 10 -0.09 -12.51 5.18
CA PHE A 10 0.90 -11.51 4.83
C PHE A 10 0.25 -10.13 4.92
N LEU A 11 0.78 -9.31 5.82
CA LEU A 11 0.52 -7.88 5.87
C LEU A 11 1.65 -7.20 5.11
N LEU A 12 1.30 -6.36 4.15
CA LEU A 12 2.25 -5.67 3.30
C LEU A 12 2.16 -4.18 3.56
N ASP A 13 3.29 -3.56 3.80
CA ASP A 13 3.43 -2.12 3.92
C ASP A 13 4.03 -1.54 2.63
N ILE A 14 3.28 -0.67 1.96
CA ILE A 14 3.69 -0.08 0.68
C ILE A 14 4.72 1.03 0.88
N ALA A 15 4.69 1.76 2.00
CA ALA A 15 5.69 2.79 2.26
C ALA A 15 7.09 2.17 2.42
N HIS A 16 7.18 0.91 2.82
CA HIS A 16 8.45 0.23 3.07
C HIS A 16 9.06 -0.51 1.86
N ILE A 17 8.49 -0.39 0.65
CA ILE A 17 9.06 -1.02 -0.55
C ILE A 17 10.31 -0.27 -1.02
N ASP A 18 11.36 -0.98 -1.42
CA ASP A 18 12.55 -0.33 -2.02
C ASP A 18 12.31 0.12 -3.47
N SER A 19 11.46 -0.62 -4.18
CA SER A 19 11.10 -0.36 -5.58
C SER A 19 9.83 -1.13 -5.96
N TYR A 20 9.27 -0.82 -7.13
CA TYR A 20 8.13 -1.58 -7.66
C TYR A 20 8.48 -3.03 -8.01
N GLU A 21 9.75 -3.32 -8.34
CA GLU A 21 10.19 -4.71 -8.53
C GLU A 21 10.30 -5.46 -7.19
N HIS A 22 10.74 -4.78 -6.13
CA HIS A 22 10.68 -5.35 -4.78
C HIS A 22 9.23 -5.68 -4.40
N LEU A 23 8.29 -4.75 -4.61
CA LEU A 23 6.86 -4.98 -4.39
C LEU A 23 6.31 -6.18 -5.18
N LYS A 24 6.60 -6.25 -6.49
CA LYS A 24 6.19 -7.38 -7.34
C LYS A 24 6.74 -8.70 -6.80
N SER A 25 8.01 -8.74 -6.41
CA SER A 25 8.64 -9.96 -5.89
C SER A 25 7.94 -10.45 -4.62
N MET A 26 7.57 -9.55 -3.69
CA MET A 26 6.87 -9.90 -2.46
C MET A 26 5.49 -10.53 -2.73
N ILE A 27 4.71 -9.97 -3.64
CA ILE A 27 3.35 -10.47 -3.91
C ILE A 27 3.33 -11.84 -4.62
N THR A 28 4.43 -12.25 -5.26
CA THR A 28 4.57 -13.62 -5.80
C THR A 28 4.65 -14.67 -4.69
N ILE A 29 5.13 -14.30 -3.51
CA ILE A 29 5.20 -15.19 -2.35
C ILE A 29 3.79 -15.42 -1.80
N LYS A 30 3.02 -14.34 -1.61
CA LYS A 30 1.62 -14.37 -1.18
C LYS A 30 0.95 -13.02 -1.47
N MET A 31 -0.26 -13.05 -2.02
CA MET A 31 -1.10 -11.85 -2.13
C MET A 31 -1.54 -11.40 -0.72
N PRO A 32 -1.29 -10.15 -0.31
CA PRO A 32 -1.69 -9.66 1.01
C PRO A 32 -3.22 -9.50 1.10
N LYS A 33 -3.74 -9.60 2.32
CA LYS A 33 -5.15 -9.28 2.65
C LYS A 33 -5.30 -7.96 3.40
N ILE A 34 -4.20 -7.44 3.91
CA ILE A 34 -4.13 -6.17 4.63
C ILE A 34 -2.95 -5.40 4.06
N LEU A 35 -3.20 -4.15 3.68
CA LEU A 35 -2.17 -3.20 3.29
C LEU A 35 -2.05 -2.13 4.36
N HIS A 36 -0.82 -1.79 4.71
CA HIS A 36 -0.48 -0.52 5.30
C HIS A 36 -0.03 0.41 4.19
N ILE A 37 -0.54 1.64 4.21
CA ILE A 37 -0.14 2.66 3.24
C ILE A 37 0.11 4.00 3.94
N ALA A 38 1.25 4.56 3.59
CA ALA A 38 1.56 5.97 3.66
C ALA A 38 2.29 6.32 2.36
N ASP A 39 2.29 7.58 1.97
CA ASP A 39 3.14 8.01 0.87
C ASP A 39 4.54 8.31 1.39
N ARG A 40 5.51 8.36 0.47
CA ARG A 40 6.84 8.86 0.76
C ARG A 40 7.54 9.24 -0.52
N ASP A 41 8.61 10.00 -0.39
CA ASP A 41 9.65 9.97 -1.41
C ASP A 41 10.45 8.67 -1.30
N LEU A 42 10.49 7.84 -2.35
CA LEU A 42 11.21 6.54 -2.32
C LEU A 42 12.70 6.69 -1.97
N GLU A 43 13.29 7.85 -2.21
CA GLU A 43 14.67 8.20 -1.85
C GLU A 43 14.85 8.48 -0.35
N VAL A 44 13.77 8.73 0.39
CA VAL A 44 13.76 9.04 1.83
C VAL A 44 13.30 7.82 2.62
N ILE A 45 14.16 7.32 3.49
CA ILE A 45 13.89 6.12 4.29
C ILE A 45 12.91 6.46 5.44
N HIS A 46 11.89 5.61 5.63
CA HIS A 46 10.93 5.65 6.74
C HIS A 46 10.08 6.93 6.87
N GLU A 47 9.81 7.60 5.76
CA GLU A 47 8.87 8.72 5.73
C GLU A 47 7.41 8.24 5.62
N HIS A 48 6.49 8.92 6.31
CA HIS A 48 5.06 8.64 6.30
C HIS A 48 4.29 9.93 5.99
N LEU A 49 4.08 10.19 4.71
CA LEU A 49 3.33 11.33 4.20
C LEU A 49 1.86 10.97 3.90
N PRO A 50 0.98 11.98 3.87
CA PRO A 50 -0.36 11.81 3.29
C PRO A 50 -0.30 11.37 1.82
N ILE A 51 -1.29 10.59 1.38
CA ILE A 51 -1.34 10.02 0.03
C ILE A 51 -1.32 11.13 -1.02
N GLY A 52 -0.38 11.04 -1.97
CA GLY A 52 -0.09 11.98 -3.05
C GLY A 52 0.66 13.24 -2.62
N GLN A 53 1.43 13.15 -1.52
CA GLN A 53 2.44 14.15 -1.14
C GLN A 53 3.87 13.63 -1.33
N GLY A 54 4.05 12.33 -1.56
CA GLY A 54 5.30 11.72 -1.98
C GLY A 54 5.28 11.38 -3.46
N ASN A 55 6.07 10.37 -3.84
CA ASN A 55 6.25 9.96 -5.23
C ASN A 55 5.83 8.50 -5.52
N ILE A 56 5.15 7.84 -4.59
CA ILE A 56 4.58 6.52 -4.84
C ILE A 56 3.35 6.64 -5.76
N ASP A 57 3.41 5.98 -6.91
CA ASP A 57 2.29 5.90 -7.85
C ASP A 57 1.29 4.82 -7.42
N PHE A 58 0.44 5.17 -6.46
CA PHE A 58 -0.61 4.27 -5.96
C PHE A 58 -1.60 3.84 -7.05
N LYS A 59 -1.86 4.71 -8.04
CA LYS A 59 -2.73 4.34 -9.16
C LYS A 59 -2.13 3.18 -9.93
N TYR A 60 -0.86 3.30 -10.35
CA TYR A 60 -0.14 2.21 -10.99
C TYR A 60 -0.09 0.96 -10.12
N ILE A 61 0.18 1.11 -8.81
CA ILE A 61 0.20 -0.04 -7.89
C ILE A 61 -1.15 -0.77 -7.93
N PHE A 62 -2.28 -0.09 -7.73
CA PHE A 62 -3.58 -0.74 -7.69
C PHE A 62 -4.05 -1.23 -9.06
N THR A 63 -3.70 -0.57 -10.17
CA THR A 63 -4.14 -1.00 -11.51
C THR A 63 -3.26 -2.07 -12.15
N ASN A 64 -1.98 -2.14 -11.79
CA ASN A 64 -1.00 -3.00 -12.47
C ASN A 64 -0.35 -4.06 -11.58
N ILE A 65 -0.03 -3.76 -10.32
CA ILE A 65 0.69 -4.68 -9.44
C ILE A 65 -0.27 -5.45 -8.53
N LEU A 66 -1.10 -4.70 -7.81
CA LEU A 66 -2.11 -5.18 -6.86
C LEU A 66 -3.51 -5.26 -7.48
N LYS A 67 -3.61 -5.48 -8.80
CA LYS A 67 -4.89 -5.52 -9.54
C LYS A 67 -5.91 -6.52 -8.96
N ALA A 68 -5.44 -7.62 -8.39
CA ALA A 68 -6.27 -8.65 -7.77
C ALA A 68 -6.41 -8.50 -6.25
N PHE A 69 -5.94 -7.40 -5.67
CA PHE A 69 -6.03 -7.17 -4.24
C PHE A 69 -7.49 -7.01 -3.82
N HIS A 70 -7.88 -7.79 -2.82
CA HIS A 70 -9.16 -7.68 -2.15
C HIS A 70 -8.93 -7.85 -0.65
N GLY A 71 -9.13 -6.78 0.10
CA GLY A 71 -8.73 -6.74 1.50
C GLY A 71 -8.96 -5.39 2.15
N LYS A 72 -8.30 -5.19 3.29
CA LYS A 72 -8.38 -3.95 4.06
C LYS A 72 -7.15 -3.10 3.78
N VAL A 73 -7.34 -1.79 3.72
CA VAL A 73 -6.28 -0.79 3.64
C VAL A 73 -6.30 0.02 4.92
N ILE A 74 -5.14 0.14 5.57
CA ILE A 74 -4.92 0.93 6.78
C ILE A 74 -4.04 2.12 6.38
N LEU A 75 -4.51 3.34 6.64
CA LEU A 75 -3.75 4.56 6.44
C LEU A 75 -2.83 4.79 7.65
N GLU A 76 -1.51 4.83 7.43
CA GLU A 76 -0.51 5.09 8.47
C GLU A 76 0.05 6.52 8.37
N ILE A 77 -0.88 7.48 8.46
CA ILE A 77 -0.64 8.90 8.31
C ILE A 77 -0.74 9.54 9.69
N VAL A 78 0.33 10.20 10.16
CA VAL A 78 0.45 10.73 11.53
C VAL A 78 0.14 12.23 11.65
N GLN A 79 -0.26 12.86 10.55
CA GLN A 79 -0.52 14.29 10.48
C GLN A 79 -1.97 14.62 10.93
N SER A 80 -2.74 15.37 10.14
CA SER A 80 -4.06 15.86 10.53
C SER A 80 -5.21 14.95 10.10
N SER A 81 -6.38 15.10 10.72
CA SER A 81 -7.61 14.40 10.27
C SER A 81 -7.99 14.77 8.83
N SER A 82 -7.71 16.00 8.39
CA SER A 82 -7.91 16.43 6.99
C SER A 82 -6.99 15.68 6.02
N ASP A 83 -5.76 15.37 6.44
CA ASP A 83 -4.84 14.57 5.64
C ASP A 83 -5.32 13.12 5.52
N MET A 84 -5.85 12.54 6.62
CA MET A 84 -6.47 11.22 6.58
C MET A 84 -7.68 11.17 5.63
N ILE A 85 -8.57 12.16 5.70
CA ILE A 85 -9.79 12.23 4.87
C ILE A 85 -9.43 12.38 3.39
N SER A 86 -8.52 13.29 3.04
CA SER A 86 -8.08 13.50 1.66
C SER A 86 -7.34 12.28 1.11
N SER A 87 -6.52 11.62 1.93
CA SER A 87 -5.83 10.39 1.56
C SER A 87 -6.77 9.23 1.29
N LYS A 88 -7.79 9.06 2.15
CA LYS A 88 -8.85 8.07 1.94
C LYS A 88 -9.53 8.28 0.59
N ALA A 89 -9.92 9.52 0.28
CA ALA A 89 -10.59 9.84 -0.98
C ALA A 89 -9.74 9.50 -2.21
N ARG A 90 -8.44 9.80 -2.18
CA ARG A 90 -7.49 9.45 -3.25
C ARG A 90 -7.36 7.94 -3.45
N ILE A 91 -7.29 7.18 -2.37
CA ILE A 91 -7.19 5.72 -2.44
C ILE A 91 -8.48 5.08 -2.95
N GLU A 92 -9.65 5.59 -2.55
CA GLU A 92 -10.94 5.16 -3.10
C GLU A 92 -11.00 5.38 -4.62
N GLU A 93 -10.51 6.53 -5.10
CA GLU A 93 -10.37 6.83 -6.53
C GLU A 93 -9.44 5.83 -7.23
N TYR A 94 -8.25 5.57 -6.68
CA TYR A 94 -7.24 4.69 -7.30
C TYR A 94 -7.65 3.22 -7.30
N CYS A 95 -8.36 2.77 -6.27
CA CYS A 95 -8.90 1.41 -6.19
C CYS A 95 -10.13 1.21 -7.07
N GLY A 96 -10.70 2.28 -7.65
CA GLY A 96 -11.96 2.20 -8.40
C GLY A 96 -13.16 1.82 -7.53
N ILE A 97 -13.09 2.08 -6.21
CA ILE A 97 -14.18 1.86 -5.28
C ILE A 97 -15.12 3.06 -5.43
N ARG A 98 -16.24 2.85 -6.14
CA ARG A 98 -17.38 3.79 -6.18
C ARG A 98 -18.47 3.31 -5.23
#